data_AF-A0A0K0G3M9-F1
#
_entry.id   AF-A0A0K0G3M9-F1
#
_cell.length_a   1.000
_cell.length_b   1.000
_cell.length_c   1.000
_cell.angle_alpha   90.00
_cell.angle_beta   90.00
_cell.angle_gamma   90.00
#
_symmetry.space_group_name_H-M   'P 1'
#
loop_
_entity.id
_entity.type
_entity.pdbx_description
1 polymer ?
#
loop_
_entity_poly.entity_id
_entity_poly.type
_entity_poly.pdbx_seq_one_letter_code
_entity_poly.pdbx_strand_id
1 'polypeptide(L)'
;MIFWEWRRIYRQKIRGLLSTQKITYQEFARRKLFVGFLLFCIGWKFCGIIFENKILYRWDEMLGDKRFFELKEVKELIEKENKKFSTKSYDKEEKGESTLPSAFELDSN
;
A
#
# COMPACT_ATOMS: atom_id res chain seq x y z
N MET A 1 43.96 32.92 21.23
CA MET A 1 43.06 33.06 22.40
C MET A 1 41.58 32.86 22.07
N ILE A 2 41.05 33.46 20.98
CA ILE A 2 39.62 33.37 20.59
C ILE A 2 39.08 31.93 20.45
N PHE A 3 39.87 31.01 19.88
CA PHE A 3 39.44 29.61 19.66
C PHE A 3 39.19 28.86 20.97
N TRP A 4 39.94 29.18 22.01
CA TRP A 4 39.82 28.56 23.33
C TRP A 4 38.60 29.06 24.12
N GLU A 5 38.17 30.29 23.88
CA GLU A 5 36.92 30.84 24.43
C GLU A 5 35.70 30.20 23.77
N TRP A 6 35.73 30.05 22.45
CA TRP A 6 34.68 29.34 21.70
C TRP A 6 34.52 27.89 22.15
N ARG A 7 35.63 27.16 22.35
CA ARG A 7 35.62 25.78 22.83
C ARG A 7 35.03 25.65 24.25
N ARG A 8 35.12 26.69 25.09
CA ARG A 8 34.49 26.72 26.43
C ARG A 8 32.99 26.97 26.33
N ILE A 9 32.58 28.00 25.58
CA ILE A 9 31.17 28.33 25.35
C ILE A 9 30.43 27.15 24.72
N TYR A 10 31.05 26.51 23.73
CA TYR A 10 30.50 25.33 23.06
C TYR A 10 30.26 24.18 24.06
N ARG A 11 31.24 23.87 24.91
CA ARG A 11 31.10 22.80 25.91
C ARG A 11 30.10 23.12 27.02
N GLN A 12 29.99 24.38 27.41
CA GLN A 12 28.96 24.83 28.36
C GLN A 12 27.56 24.73 27.76
N LYS A 13 27.39 25.14 26.49
CA LYS A 13 26.14 24.96 25.75
C LYS A 13 25.77 23.48 25.60
N ILE A 14 26.75 22.63 25.29
CA ILE A 14 26.54 21.17 25.24
C ILE A 14 26.09 20.64 26.60
N ARG A 15 26.71 21.03 27.71
CA ARG A 15 26.27 20.59 29.04
C ARG A 15 24.90 21.12 29.44
N GLY A 16 24.54 22.33 29.02
CA GLY A 16 23.19 22.86 29.21
C GLY A 16 22.15 22.09 28.40
N LEU A 17 22.48 21.70 27.17
CA LEU A 17 21.61 20.92 26.30
C LEU A 17 21.47 19.46 26.76
N LEU A 18 22.56 18.87 27.26
CA LEU A 18 22.61 17.52 27.85
C LEU A 18 22.33 17.50 29.35
N SER A 19 21.88 18.61 29.94
CA SER A 19 21.33 18.58 31.29
C SER A 19 20.18 17.58 31.24
N THR A 20 20.41 16.42 31.85
CA THR A 20 19.49 15.30 31.85
C THR A 20 18.27 15.73 32.63
N GLN A 21 17.33 16.34 31.91
CA GLN A 21 16.01 16.65 32.42
C GLN A 21 15.50 15.33 32.98
N LYS A 22 15.17 15.29 34.27
CA LYS A 22 14.60 14.11 34.92
C LYS A 22 13.19 13.95 34.37
N ILE A 23 13.09 13.39 33.17
CA ILE A 23 11.83 13.12 32.50
C ILE A 23 11.16 12.03 33.32
N THR A 24 9.99 12.37 33.86
CA THR A 24 9.20 11.40 34.62
C THR A 24 8.66 10.36 33.64
N TYR A 25 8.56 9.09 34.06
CA TYR A 25 8.10 7.99 33.20
C TYR A 25 6.78 8.31 32.46
N GLN A 26 5.87 9.01 33.13
CA GLN A 26 4.59 9.45 32.58
C GLN A 26 4.72 10.47 31.43
N GLU A 27 5.74 11.33 31.45
CA GLU A 27 6.00 12.27 30.37
C GLU A 27 6.63 11.58 29.16
N PHE A 28 7.54 10.63 29.41
CA PHE A 28 8.15 9.83 28.36
C PHE A 28 7.10 9.00 27.61
N ALA A 29 6.18 8.36 28.34
CA ALA A 29 5.07 7.61 27.77
C ALA A 29 4.16 8.50 26.90
N ARG A 30 3.80 9.71 27.38
CA ARG A 30 2.99 10.66 26.61
C ARG A 30 3.69 11.15 25.34
N ARG A 31 4.98 11.46 25.41
CA ARG A 31 5.79 11.83 24.23
C ARG A 31 5.87 10.70 23.22
N LYS A 32 6.10 9.46 23.67
CA LYS A 32 6.14 8.28 22.80
C LYS A 32 4.81 8.04 22.09
N LEU A 33 3.68 8.19 22.80
CA LEU A 33 2.35 8.11 22.21
C LEU A 33 2.13 9.18 21.13
N PHE A 34 2.49 10.43 21.42
CA PHE A 34 2.34 11.53 20.48
C PHE A 34 3.20 11.34 19.23
N VAL A 35 4.47 10.94 19.42
CA VAL A 35 5.39 10.63 18.32
C VAL A 35 4.85 9.46 17.49
N GLY A 36 4.38 8.39 18.13
CA GLY A 36 3.78 7.25 17.44
C GLY A 36 2.55 7.64 16.63
N PHE A 37 1.68 8.48 17.17
CA PHE A 37 0.50 8.99 16.47
C PHE A 37 0.88 9.84 15.25
N LEU A 38 1.86 10.75 15.37
CA LEU A 38 2.35 11.54 14.24
C LEU A 38 2.94 10.64 13.14
N LEU A 39 3.79 9.68 13.52
CA LEU A 39 4.39 8.71 12.60
C LEU A 39 3.31 7.88 11.90
N PHE A 40 2.25 7.48 12.61
CA PHE A 40 1.13 6.78 12.03
C PHE A 40 0.40 7.63 10.98
N CYS A 41 0.08 8.90 11.29
CA CYS A 41 -0.58 9.79 10.32
C CYS A 41 0.27 10.02 9.08
N ILE A 42 1.59 10.21 9.25
CA ILE A 42 2.53 10.37 8.15
C ILE A 42 2.56 9.08 7.32
N GLY A 43 2.77 7.93 7.96
CA GLY A 43 2.77 6.62 7.31
C GLY A 43 1.48 6.32 6.57
N TRP A 44 0.33 6.69 7.13
CA TRP A 44 -0.98 6.55 6.49
C TRP A 44 -1.09 7.36 5.20
N LYS A 45 -0.64 8.62 5.22
CA LYS A 45 -0.61 9.48 4.03
C LYS A 45 0.32 8.92 2.96
N PHE A 46 1.52 8.48 3.33
CA PHE A 46 2.44 7.83 2.41
C PHE A 46 1.87 6.53 1.84
N CYS A 47 1.21 5.72 2.66
CA CYS A 47 0.57 4.48 2.22
C CYS A 47 -0.53 4.77 1.19
N GLY A 48 -1.37 5.79 1.45
CA GLY A 48 -2.38 6.26 0.50
C GLY A 48 -1.78 6.69 -0.83
N ILE A 49 -0.71 7.51 -0.81
CA ILE A 49 -0.03 7.96 -2.03
C ILE A 49 0.59 6.77 -2.78
N ILE A 50 1.24 5.84 -2.10
CA ILE A 50 1.86 4.66 -2.74
C ILE A 50 0.78 3.77 -3.35
N PHE A 51 -0.34 3.57 -2.65
CA PHE A 51 -1.46 2.76 -3.11
C PHE A 51 -2.15 3.41 -4.31
N GLU A 52 -2.38 4.73 -4.25
CA GLU A 52 -2.85 5.55 -5.36
C GLU A 52 -1.92 5.39 -6.55
N ASN A 53 -0.61 5.57 -6.37
CA ASN A 53 0.36 5.42 -7.44
C ASN A 53 0.34 4.00 -8.05
N LYS A 54 0.21 2.96 -7.23
CA LYS A 54 0.24 1.57 -7.69
C LYS A 54 -1.04 1.17 -8.45
N ILE A 55 -2.17 1.76 -8.08
CA ILE A 55 -3.47 1.46 -8.71
C ILE A 55 -3.70 2.33 -9.94
N LEU A 56 -3.35 3.61 -9.87
CA LEU A 56 -3.74 4.59 -10.89
C LEU A 56 -2.73 4.72 -12.03
N TYR A 57 -1.48 4.32 -11.86
CA TYR A 57 -0.48 4.46 -12.92
C TYR A 57 -0.25 3.15 -13.68
N ARG A 58 -0.53 3.22 -14.99
CA ARG A 58 -0.02 2.29 -15.99
C ARG A 58 1.19 2.93 -16.67
N TRP A 59 2.24 2.16 -16.88
CA TRP A 59 3.35 2.57 -17.74
C TRP A 59 2.87 2.56 -19.19
N ASP A 60 2.82 3.73 -19.82
CA ASP A 60 2.43 3.88 -21.21
C ASP A 60 3.70 4.02 -22.05
N GLU A 61 4.05 2.97 -22.79
CA GLU A 61 5.31 2.85 -23.55
C GLU A 61 5.41 3.90 -24.69
N MET A 62 4.29 4.49 -25.11
CA MET A 62 4.24 5.44 -26.23
C MET A 62 4.63 6.86 -25.85
N LEU A 63 4.34 7.31 -24.62
CA LEU A 63 4.67 8.66 -24.15
C LEU A 63 5.84 8.71 -23.17
N GLY A 64 6.26 7.55 -22.64
CA GLY A 64 7.32 7.50 -21.63
C GLY A 64 6.94 8.16 -20.30
N ASP A 65 5.65 8.48 -20.12
CA ASP A 65 5.15 9.27 -18.99
C ASP A 65 4.06 8.53 -18.23
N LYS A 66 3.92 8.83 -16.94
CA LYS A 66 2.96 8.16 -16.05
C LYS A 66 1.57 8.79 -16.23
N ARG A 67 0.69 8.11 -16.98
CA ARG A 67 -0.70 8.57 -17.21
C ARG A 67 -1.66 7.98 -16.16
N PHE A 68 -2.60 8.81 -15.68
CA PHE A 68 -3.70 8.38 -14.81
C PHE A 68 -4.75 7.61 -15.62
N PHE A 69 -5.36 6.58 -15.03
CA PHE A 69 -6.53 5.94 -15.61
C PHE A 69 -7.69 6.94 -15.79
N GLU A 70 -8.21 7.04 -17.00
CA GLU A 70 -9.49 7.71 -17.23
C GLU A 70 -10.63 6.78 -16.78
N LEU A 71 -11.62 7.33 -16.06
CA LEU A 71 -12.75 6.56 -15.49
C LEU A 71 -13.51 5.74 -16.55
N LYS A 72 -13.51 6.19 -17.81
CA LYS A 72 -14.14 5.49 -18.93
C LYS A 72 -13.43 4.18 -19.28
N GLU A 73 -12.10 4.19 -19.29
CA GLU A 73 -11.28 3.02 -19.62
C GLU A 73 -11.38 1.94 -18.53
N VAL A 74 -11.42 2.35 -17.26
CA VAL A 74 -11.62 1.44 -16.13
C VAL A 74 -12.96 0.71 -16.25
N LYS A 75 -14.02 1.44 -16.61
CA LYS A 75 -15.36 0.85 -16.80
C LYS A 75 -15.36 -0.17 -17.94
N GLU A 76 -14.69 0.12 -19.05
CA GLU A 76 -14.57 -0.81 -20.18
C GLU A 76 -13.75 -2.07 -19.84
N LEU A 77 -12.70 -1.94 -19.03
CA LEU A 77 -11.92 -3.09 -18.54
C LEU A 77 -12.77 -4.01 -17.67
N ILE A 78 -13.51 -3.44 -16.71
CA ILE A 78 -14.43 -4.19 -15.84
C ILE A 78 -15.52 -4.89 -16.68
N GLU A 79 -16.08 -4.21 -17.68
CA GLU A 79 -17.11 -4.79 -18.53
C GLU A 79 -16.57 -5.95 -19.40
N LYS A 80 -15.32 -5.84 -19.89
CA LYS A 80 -14.63 -6.93 -20.60
C LYS A 80 -14.33 -8.10 -19.69
N GLU A 81 -13.90 -7.87 -18.45
CA GLU A 81 -13.68 -8.96 -17.47
C GLU A 81 -14.99 -9.67 -17.12
N ASN A 82 -16.07 -8.93 -16.87
CA ASN A 82 -17.37 -9.49 -16.59
C ASN A 82 -17.93 -10.31 -17.77
N LYS A 83 -17.74 -9.83 -19.01
CA LYS A 83 -18.12 -10.59 -20.22
C LYS A 83 -17.28 -11.86 -20.40
N LYS A 84 -15.98 -11.82 -20.10
CA LYS A 84 -15.13 -13.02 -20.12
C LYS A 84 -15.50 -14.02 -19.03
N PHE A 85 -15.88 -13.53 -17.86
CA PHE A 85 -16.35 -14.36 -16.75
C PHE A 85 -17.67 -15.03 -17.11
N SER A 86 -18.61 -14.28 -17.70
CA SER A 86 -19.89 -14.84 -18.15
C SER A 86 -19.72 -15.86 -19.27
N THR A 87 -18.91 -15.59 -20.31
CA THR A 87 -18.65 -16.62 -21.35
C THR A 87 -18.00 -17.87 -20.77
N LYS A 88 -17.10 -17.73 -19.80
CA LYS A 88 -16.48 -18.89 -19.12
C LYS A 88 -17.44 -19.67 -18.22
N SER A 89 -18.49 -19.03 -17.68
CA SER A 89 -19.57 -19.73 -16.98
C SER A 89 -20.53 -20.43 -17.94
N TYR A 90 -20.85 -19.81 -19.08
CA TYR A 90 -21.66 -20.44 -20.13
C TYR A 90 -20.93 -21.65 -20.77
N ASP A 91 -19.62 -21.55 -21.04
CA ASP A 91 -18.80 -22.68 -21.52
C ASP A 91 -18.69 -23.84 -20.50
N LYS A 92 -18.91 -23.55 -19.21
CA LYS A 92 -18.95 -24.57 -18.13
C LYS A 92 -20.33 -25.22 -18.01
N GLU A 93 -21.40 -24.48 -18.27
CA GLU A 93 -22.77 -25.01 -18.32
C GLU A 93 -22.98 -25.86 -19.59
N GLU A 94 -22.43 -25.46 -20.74
CA GLU A 94 -22.47 -26.27 -21.98
C GLU A 94 -21.62 -27.55 -21.88
N LYS A 95 -20.53 -27.55 -21.09
CA LYS A 95 -19.77 -28.76 -20.75
C LYS A 95 -20.35 -29.53 -19.56
N GLY A 96 -21.55 -29.16 -19.11
CA GLY A 96 -22.31 -29.81 -18.04
C GLY A 96 -23.20 -30.98 -18.51
N GLU A 97 -23.35 -31.21 -19.81
CA GLU A 97 -23.99 -32.41 -20.36
C GLU A 97 -22.94 -33.38 -20.96
N SER A 98 -22.13 -34.00 -20.09
CA SER A 98 -21.46 -35.30 -20.30
C SER A 98 -20.40 -35.55 -19.21
N THR A 99 -20.81 -35.54 -17.95
CA THR A 99 -19.98 -36.02 -16.83
C THR A 99 -20.63 -37.20 -16.12
N LEU A 100 -21.11 -38.18 -16.90
CA LEU A 100 -21.16 -39.54 -16.42
C LEU A 100 -19.91 -40.27 -16.95
N PRO A 101 -19.06 -40.85 -16.09
CA PRO A 101 -17.96 -41.68 -16.56
C PRO A 101 -18.53 -42.81 -17.41
N SER A 102 -17.84 -43.15 -18.51
CA SER A 102 -18.16 -44.23 -19.47
C SER A 102 -18.38 -45.62 -18.86
N ALA A 103 -18.29 -45.77 -17.54
CA ALA A 103 -18.56 -46.97 -16.78
C ALA A 103 -20.06 -47.20 -16.44
N PHE A 104 -20.96 -46.30 -16.88
CA PHE A 104 -22.40 -46.35 -16.55
C PHE A 104 -23.32 -46.67 -17.74
N GLU A 105 -22.80 -47.15 -18.86
CA GLU A 105 -23.64 -47.79 -19.88
C GLU A 105 -24.02 -49.19 -19.38
N LEU A 106 -25.16 -49.28 -18.68
CA LEU A 106 -25.83 -50.55 -18.42
C LEU A 106 -26.59 -50.96 -19.67
N ASP A 107 -26.17 -52.09 -20.24
CA ASP A 107 -26.90 -52.85 -21.26
C ASP A 107 -28.39 -52.92 -20.91
N SER A 108 -29.23 -52.34 -21.78
CA SER A 108 -30.67 -52.57 -21.77
C SER A 108 -31.04 -53.24 -23.10
N ASN A 109 -31.35 -54.54 -22.98
CA ASN A 109 -31.96 -55.40 -24.01
C ASN A 109 -33.26 -54.80 -24.58
#